data_AF-A0A7S0B626-F1
#
_entry.id   AF-A0A7S0B626-F1
#
_cell.length_a   1.000
_cell.length_b   1.000
_cell.length_c   1.000
_cell.angle_alpha   90.00
_cell.angle_beta   90.00
_cell.angle_gamma   90.00
#
_symmetry.space_group_name_H-M   'P 1'
#
loop_
_entity.id
_entity.type
_entity.pdbx_description
1 polymer ?
#
loop_
_entity_poly.entity_id
_entity_poly.type
_entity_poly.pdbx_seq_one_letter_code
_entity_poly.pdbx_strand_id
1 'polypeptide(L)'
;AGDRLQALRVELIHALHRRNGWAEPGDLGQEPGVQFSRRSLAKKPLLEYVRLFPENFTVGLLEDMGRYVVQLASKDVSDTTSIEGWLQRTGRASWSPALAERG
;
A
#
# COMPACT_ATOMS: atom_id res chain seq x y z
N ALA A 1 -12.11 2.02 5.45
CA ALA A 1 -11.21 1.15 4.64
C ALA A 1 -10.24 1.98 3.79
N GLY A 2 -10.68 3.14 3.27
CA GLY A 2 -9.80 4.07 2.55
C GLY A 2 -8.65 4.63 3.39
N ASP A 3 -8.93 5.04 4.62
CA ASP A 3 -7.90 5.59 5.53
C ASP A 3 -6.75 4.60 5.80
N ARG A 4 -7.06 3.30 5.82
CA ARG A 4 -6.06 2.23 6.01
C ARG A 4 -5.17 2.05 4.80
N LEU A 5 -5.74 2.18 3.60
CA LEU A 5 -4.97 2.15 2.35
C LEU A 5 -4.12 3.40 2.20
N GLN A 6 -4.65 4.57 2.57
CA GLN A 6 -3.89 5.82 2.58
C GLN A 6 -2.75 5.77 3.61
N ALA A 7 -3.00 5.22 4.80
CA ALA A 7 -1.93 4.98 5.78
C ALA A 7 -0.83 4.08 5.20
N LEU A 8 -1.19 2.98 4.52
CA LEU A 8 -0.22 2.13 3.84
C LEU A 8 0.58 2.88 2.77
N ARG A 9 -0.07 3.73 1.95
CA ARG A 9 0.58 4.57 0.93
C ARG A 9 1.64 5.47 1.55
N VAL A 10 1.27 6.19 2.62
CA VAL A 10 2.18 7.10 3.33
C VAL A 10 3.37 6.33 3.94
N GLU A 11 3.12 5.19 4.57
CA GLU A 11 4.18 4.36 5.14
C GLU A 11 5.15 3.82 4.07
N LEU A 12 4.65 3.43 2.89
CA LEU A 12 5.48 3.04 1.76
C LEU A 12 6.34 4.19 1.22
N ILE A 13 5.78 5.41 1.15
CA ILE A 13 6.53 6.61 0.75
C ILE A 13 7.67 6.88 1.74
N HIS A 14 7.39 6.84 3.04
CA HIS A 14 8.41 7.04 4.08
C HIS A 14 9.49 5.96 4.03
N ALA A 15 9.10 4.69 3.89
CA ALA A 15 10.02 3.57 3.77
C ALA A 15 10.98 3.74 2.57
N LEU A 16 10.44 4.04 1.39
CA LEU A 16 11.24 4.27 0.19
C LEU A 16 12.11 5.52 0.31
N HIS A 17 11.60 6.61 0.88
CA HIS A 17 12.38 7.83 1.07
C HIS A 17 13.63 7.59 1.93
N ARG A 18 13.52 6.81 3.01
CA ARG A 18 14.66 6.40 3.85
C ARG A 18 15.67 5.51 3.12
N ARG A 19 15.25 4.84 2.05
CA ARG A 19 16.04 3.88 1.26
C ARG A 19 16.49 4.47 -0.09
N ASN A 20 16.71 5.78 -0.15
CA ASN A 20 17.13 6.49 -1.37
C ASN A 20 16.18 6.30 -2.57
N GLY A 21 14.89 6.14 -2.30
CA GLY A 21 13.83 6.11 -3.31
C GLY A 21 13.55 4.74 -3.92
N TRP A 22 14.20 3.66 -3.48
CA TRP A 22 13.91 2.32 -4.01
C TRP A 22 14.16 1.20 -2.99
N ALA A 23 13.47 0.07 -3.14
CA ALA A 23 13.65 -1.12 -2.30
C ALA A 23 13.02 -2.37 -2.93
N GLU A 24 13.49 -3.55 -2.54
CA GLU A 24 12.77 -4.79 -2.85
C GLU A 24 11.46 -4.89 -2.03
N PRO A 25 10.40 -5.53 -2.56
CA PRO A 25 9.14 -5.73 -1.82
C PRO A 25 9.32 -6.47 -0.49
N GLY A 26 10.33 -7.35 -0.40
CA GLY A 26 10.67 -8.06 0.83
C GLY A 26 11.08 -7.10 1.93
N ASP A 27 12.02 -6.20 1.63
CA ASP A 27 12.52 -5.18 2.57
C ASP A 27 11.41 -4.22 3.00
N LEU A 28 10.60 -3.75 2.06
CA LEU A 28 9.44 -2.89 2.37
C LEU A 28 8.45 -3.61 3.29
N GLY A 29 8.26 -4.92 3.11
CA GLY A 29 7.40 -5.73 3.95
C GLY A 29 7.91 -5.92 5.39
N GLN A 30 9.17 -5.60 5.67
CA GLN A 30 9.76 -5.64 7.02
C GLN A 30 9.72 -4.29 7.74
N GLU A 31 9.39 -3.20 7.06
CA GLU A 31 9.28 -1.88 7.69
C GLU A 31 8.14 -1.88 8.71
N PRO A 32 8.40 -1.50 9.98
CA PRO A 32 7.39 -1.59 11.05
C PRO A 32 6.07 -0.87 10.73
N GLY A 33 6.15 0.32 10.12
CA GLY A 33 4.98 1.09 9.70
C GLY A 33 4.17 0.42 8.59
N VAL A 34 4.85 -0.18 7.61
CA VAL A 34 4.22 -0.96 6.53
C VAL A 34 3.55 -2.22 7.11
N GLN A 35 4.23 -2.94 8.00
CA GLN A 35 3.65 -4.12 8.69
C GLN A 35 2.42 -3.75 9.51
N PHE A 36 2.49 -2.66 10.28
CA PHE A 36 1.38 -2.15 11.07
C PHE A 36 0.16 -1.83 10.20
N SER A 37 0.35 -1.02 9.15
CA SER A 37 -0.74 -0.62 8.25
C SER A 37 -1.38 -1.82 7.52
N ARG A 38 -0.57 -2.81 7.10
CA ARG A 38 -1.06 -4.01 6.42
C ARG A 38 -1.93 -4.94 7.27
N ARG A 39 -1.74 -4.97 8.60
CA ARG A 39 -2.53 -5.85 9.49
C ARG A 39 -4.04 -5.61 9.40
N SER A 40 -4.42 -4.39 9.04
CA SER A 40 -5.81 -3.95 8.95
C SER A 40 -6.44 -4.13 7.56
N LEU A 41 -5.68 -4.68 6.61
CA LEU A 41 -6.08 -4.88 5.21
C LEU A 41 -6.23 -6.38 4.89
N ALA A 42 -6.82 -6.69 3.73
CA ALA A 42 -6.89 -8.05 3.24
C ALA A 42 -5.49 -8.69 3.12
N LYS A 43 -5.40 -10.02 3.22
CA LYS A 43 -4.12 -10.72 3.02
C LYS A 43 -3.81 -10.80 1.53
N LYS A 44 -3.15 -9.77 0.99
CA LYS A 44 -2.65 -9.72 -0.40
C LYS A 44 -1.13 -9.50 -0.45
N PRO A 45 -0.46 -9.92 -1.53
CA PRO A 45 0.93 -9.57 -1.81
C PRO A 45 1.16 -8.07 -1.74
N LEU A 46 2.32 -7.62 -1.23
CA LEU A 46 2.61 -6.19 -1.10
C LEU A 46 2.57 -5.47 -2.45
N LEU A 47 3.08 -6.12 -3.50
CA LEU A 47 3.06 -5.56 -4.87
C LEU A 47 1.65 -5.27 -5.39
N GLU A 48 0.61 -5.99 -4.94
CA GLU A 48 -0.76 -5.64 -5.31
C GLU A 48 -1.18 -4.30 -4.72
N TYR A 49 -0.76 -3.99 -3.49
CA TYR A 49 -1.03 -2.70 -2.86
C TYR A 49 -0.23 -1.56 -3.49
N VAL A 50 1.04 -1.81 -3.80
CA VAL A 50 1.91 -0.84 -4.48
C VAL A 50 1.30 -0.42 -5.83
N ARG A 51 0.78 -1.39 -6.59
CA ARG A 51 0.12 -1.14 -7.88
C ARG A 51 -1.19 -0.35 -7.79
N LEU A 52 -1.74 -0.12 -6.60
CA LEU A 52 -2.91 0.76 -6.41
C LEU A 52 -2.55 2.25 -6.50
N PHE A 53 -1.28 2.60 -6.36
CA PHE A 53 -0.82 3.98 -6.33
C PHE A 53 0.24 4.22 -7.42
N PRO A 54 -0.13 4.12 -8.71
CA PRO A 54 0.84 4.20 -9.82
C PRO A 54 1.53 5.57 -9.92
N GLU A 55 0.91 6.63 -9.41
CA GLU A 55 1.52 7.96 -9.35
C GLU A 55 2.66 8.04 -8.34
N ASN A 56 2.64 7.20 -7.30
CA ASN A 56 3.66 7.19 -6.27
C ASN A 56 4.72 6.13 -6.49
N PHE A 57 4.35 5.00 -7.10
CA PHE A 57 5.21 3.84 -7.15
C PHE A 57 5.32 3.25 -8.55
N THR A 58 6.55 2.99 -8.95
CA THR A 58 6.87 2.19 -10.14
C THR A 58 7.38 0.83 -9.70
N VAL A 59 6.88 -0.24 -10.31
CA VAL A 59 7.36 -1.60 -10.08
C VAL A 59 8.19 -2.03 -11.28
N GLY A 60 9.48 -2.24 -11.07
CA GLY A 60 10.43 -2.74 -12.07
C GLY A 60 10.88 -4.16 -11.77
N LEU A 61 11.55 -4.76 -12.75
CA LEU A 61 12.29 -6.01 -12.62
C LEU A 61 13.77 -5.70 -12.86
N LEU A 62 14.64 -6.03 -11.91
CA LEU A 62 16.08 -6.01 -12.12
C LEU A 62 16.44 -7.28 -12.90
N GLU A 63 16.60 -7.14 -14.22
CA GLU A 63 16.79 -8.26 -15.16
C GLU A 63 17.96 -9.18 -14.76
N ASP A 64 19.07 -8.59 -14.29
CA ASP A 64 20.27 -9.32 -13.89
C ASP A 64 20.05 -10.27 -12.69
N MET A 65 19.05 -10.00 -11.85
CA MET A 65 18.79 -10.75 -10.62
C MET A 65 17.42 -11.42 -10.58
N GLY A 66 16.56 -11.15 -11.56
CA GLY A 66 15.17 -11.62 -11.57
C GLY A 66 14.35 -11.11 -10.36
N ARG A 67 14.74 -9.98 -9.77
CA ARG A 67 14.10 -9.44 -8.55
C ARG A 67 13.23 -8.24 -8.86
N TYR A 68 12.06 -8.19 -8.25
CA TYR A 68 11.21 -7.01 -8.31
C TYR A 68 11.77 -5.89 -7.44
N VAL A 69 11.72 -4.68 -7.95
CA VAL A 69 12.05 -3.47 -7.22
C VAL A 69 10.86 -2.50 -7.25
N VAL A 70 10.63 -1.82 -6.15
CA VAL A 70 9.68 -0.71 -6.06
C VAL A 70 10.48 0.58 -5.99
N GLN A 71 10.13 1.54 -6.84
CA GLN A 71 10.73 2.88 -6.89
C GLN A 71 9.69 3.94 -6.53
N LEU A 72 10.11 4.97 -5.81
CA LEU A 72 9.30 6.13 -5.45
C LEU A 72 9.31 7.13 -6.61
N ALA A 73 8.17 7.25 -7.28
CA ALA A 73 7.96 8.19 -8.38
C ALA A 73 7.50 9.57 -7.87
N SER A 74 6.61 9.60 -6.87
CA SER A 74 6.10 10.84 -6.28
C SER A 74 5.78 10.66 -4.80
N LYS A 75 5.94 11.74 -4.03
CA LYS A 75 5.52 11.83 -2.62
C LYS A 75 4.14 12.48 -2.46
N ASP A 76 3.54 12.97 -3.54
CA ASP A 76 2.24 13.62 -3.49
C ASP A 76 1.14 12.59 -3.18
N VAL A 77 0.32 12.92 -2.19
CA VAL A 77 -0.80 12.08 -1.73
C VAL A 77 -2.13 12.83 -1.72
N SER A 78 -2.19 13.99 -2.36
CA SER A 78 -3.36 14.86 -2.40
C SER A 78 -4.54 14.23 -3.15
N ASP A 79 -4.28 13.48 -4.23
CA ASP A 79 -5.32 12.70 -4.91
C ASP A 79 -5.61 11.38 -4.18
N THR A 80 -6.86 11.21 -3.74
CA THR A 80 -7.36 10.01 -3.06
C THR A 80 -8.35 9.20 -3.91
N THR A 81 -8.65 9.60 -5.15
CA THR A 81 -9.67 8.96 -6.01
C THR A 81 -9.34 7.49 -6.33
N SER A 82 -8.06 7.15 -6.44
CA SER A 82 -7.59 5.77 -6.68
C SER A 82 -8.03 4.77 -5.59
N ILE A 83 -8.20 5.25 -4.35
CA ILE A 83 -8.66 4.44 -3.22
C ILE A 83 -10.16 4.14 -3.34
N GLU A 84 -10.96 5.12 -3.75
CA GLU A 84 -12.41 5.00 -3.88
C GLU A 84 -12.80 3.96 -4.93
N GLY A 85 -12.17 4.00 -6.11
CA GLY A 85 -12.43 3.03 -7.18
C GLY A 85 -11.98 1.60 -6.84
N TRP A 86 -11.03 1.42 -5.93
CA TRP A 86 -10.65 0.09 -5.44
C TRP A 86 -11.64 -0.43 -4.39
N LEU A 87 -12.10 0.42 -3.47
CA LEU A 87 -13.11 0.05 -2.48
C LEU A 87 -14.43 -0.34 -3.12
N GLN A 88 -14.85 0.36 -4.18
CA GLN A 88 -16.05 0.00 -4.93
C GLN A 88 -15.93 -1.38 -5.61
N ARG A 89 -14.77 -1.70 -6.20
CA ARG A 89 -14.52 -3.01 -6.83
C ARG A 89 -14.36 -4.16 -5.84
N THR A 90 -13.91 -3.88 -4.62
CA THR A 90 -13.69 -4.88 -3.57
C THR A 90 -14.80 -4.93 -2.51
N GLY A 91 -15.79 -4.04 -2.62
CA GLY A 91 -16.94 -3.82 -1.73
C GLY A 91 -17.98 -4.93 -1.64
N ARG A 92 -17.56 -6.20 -1.77
CA ARG A 92 -18.23 -7.35 -1.13
C ARG A 92 -17.60 -7.72 0.22
N ALA A 93 -16.84 -6.81 0.83
CA ALA A 93 -16.45 -6.92 2.24
C ALA A 93 -17.45 -6.13 3.10
N SER A 94 -18.46 -6.84 3.61
CA SER A 94 -19.51 -6.33 4.47
C SER A 94 -18.93 -5.67 5.73
N TRP A 95 -18.94 -4.34 5.76
CA TRP A 95 -18.99 -3.61 7.02
C TRP A 95 -20.47 -3.51 7.43
N SER A 96 -20.89 -4.35 8.39
CA SER A 96 -22.18 -4.19 9.06
C SER A 96 -22.01 -3.27 10.26
N PRO A 97 -22.73 -2.14 10.35
CA PRO A 97 -22.68 -1.25 11.50
C PRO A 97 -23.31 -1.82 12.79
N ALA A 98 -23.88 -3.03 12.76
CA ALA A 98 -24.67 -3.62 13.85
C ALA A 98 -23.88 -4.15 15.07
N LEU A 99 -22.57 -3.88 15.19
CA LEU A 99 -21.73 -4.36 16.31
C LEU A 99 -21.12 -3.23 17.17
N ALA A 100 -21.54 -1.97 16.98
CA ALA A 100 -21.03 -0.84 17.75
C ALA A 100 -21.84 -0.50 19.02
N GLU A 101 -22.93 -1.21 19.33
CA GLU A 101 -23.81 -0.88 20.47
C GLU A 101 -23.89 -1.93 21.59
N ARG A 102 -22.83 -2.72 21.80
CA ARG A 102 -22.70 -3.52 23.03
C ARG A 102 -21.26 -3.53 23.53
N GLY A 103 -20.98 -2.65 24.49
CA GLY A 103 -19.73 -2.55 25.23
C GLY A 103 -19.74 -1.35 26.14
#